data_AF-A0A8D8DEH3-F1
#
_entry.id   AF-A0A8D8DEH3-F1
#
_cell.length_a   1.000
_cell.length_b   1.000
_cell.length_c   1.000
_cell.angle_alpha   90.00
_cell.angle_beta   90.00
_cell.angle_gamma   90.00
#
_symmetry.space_group_name_H-M   'P 1'
#
loop_
_entity.id
_entity.type
_entity.pdbx_description
1 polymer ?
#
loop_
_entity_poly.entity_id
_entity_poly.type
_entity_poly.pdbx_seq_one_letter_code
_entity_poly.pdbx_strand_id
1 'polypeptide(L)'
;MAKYGALLVVSVFLVAATFQQASALRCWRCSSDASTAAFCDDPFSQDIITEQQRRWSFVDCSYPPGTGSYPFNQQLAQTRAVCKKMKQIINDRVVISRSCAWEDVNAQPNSCINAQTPSYIKTEFCETCTTDGCNGASQYGPAALMVLLTALVAKLLAW
;
A
#
# COMPACT_ATOMS: atom_id res chain seq x y z
N MET A 1 -8.83 -49.70 1.71
CA MET A 1 -8.35 -48.87 0.57
C MET A 1 -9.03 -47.50 0.54
N ALA A 2 -10.35 -47.39 0.41
CA ALA A 2 -11.06 -46.10 0.30
C ALA A 2 -10.94 -45.15 1.51
N LYS A 3 -10.91 -45.68 2.75
CA LYS A 3 -10.77 -44.87 3.98
C LYS A 3 -9.43 -44.14 4.08
N TYR A 4 -8.33 -44.80 3.68
CA TYR A 4 -7.00 -44.19 3.66
C TYR A 4 -6.84 -43.18 2.52
N GLY A 5 -7.51 -43.41 1.38
CA GLY A 5 -7.57 -42.45 0.28
C GLY A 5 -8.30 -41.15 0.66
N ALA A 6 -9.45 -41.26 1.33
CA ALA A 6 -10.19 -40.09 1.82
C ALA A 6 -9.39 -39.28 2.86
N LEU A 7 -8.71 -39.96 3.79
CA LEU A 7 -7.82 -39.33 4.76
C LEU A 7 -6.65 -38.60 4.10
N LEU A 8 -6.04 -39.19 3.07
CA LEU A 8 -4.96 -38.55 2.30
C LEU A 8 -5.44 -37.31 1.57
N VAL A 9 -6.60 -37.37 0.91
CA VAL A 9 -7.19 -36.23 0.18
C VAL A 9 -7.50 -35.07 1.13
N VAL A 10 -8.13 -35.34 2.28
CA VAL A 10 -8.43 -34.32 3.30
C VAL A 10 -7.14 -33.70 3.86
N SER A 11 -6.13 -34.53 4.12
CA SER A 11 -4.82 -34.05 4.61
C SER A 11 -4.13 -33.13 3.60
N VAL A 12 -4.14 -33.50 2.31
CA VAL A 12 -3.57 -32.68 1.23
C VAL A 12 -4.34 -31.37 1.08
N PHE A 13 -5.67 -31.38 1.19
CA PHE A 13 -6.50 -30.18 1.12
C PHE A 13 -6.23 -29.23 2.29
N LEU A 14 -6.09 -29.76 3.51
CA LEU A 14 -5.75 -28.97 4.70
C LEU A 14 -4.37 -28.34 4.58
N VAL A 15 -3.37 -29.10 4.11
CA VAL A 15 -2.02 -28.58 3.87
C VAL A 15 -2.03 -27.48 2.80
N ALA A 16 -2.72 -27.71 1.67
CA ALA A 16 -2.87 -26.72 0.60
C ALA A 16 -3.59 -25.44 1.07
N ALA A 17 -4.60 -25.57 1.93
CA ALA A 17 -5.33 -24.44 2.51
C ALA A 17 -4.48 -23.61 3.49
N THR A 18 -3.45 -24.20 4.08
CA THR A 18 -2.50 -23.50 4.98
C THR A 18 -1.28 -22.91 4.29
N PHE A 19 -1.09 -23.13 2.97
CA PHE A 19 -0.01 -22.49 2.23
C PHE A 19 -0.27 -20.98 2.08
N GLN A 20 0.25 -20.21 3.02
CA GLN A 20 0.37 -18.76 2.88
C GLN A 20 1.53 -18.47 1.94
N GLN A 21 1.24 -17.93 0.76
CA GLN A 21 2.28 -17.36 -0.09
C GLN A 21 2.83 -16.12 0.62
N ALA A 22 4.10 -16.16 1.03
CA ALA A 22 4.79 -15.01 1.57
C ALA A 22 5.31 -14.15 0.40
N SER A 23 4.44 -13.30 -0.15
CA SER A 23 4.87 -12.22 -1.05
C SER A 23 5.30 -11.00 -0.21
N ALA A 24 6.33 -10.29 -0.67
CA ALA A 24 6.62 -8.98 -0.12
C ALA A 24 5.49 -8.00 -0.46
N LEU A 25 5.24 -7.04 0.43
CA LEU A 25 4.28 -5.95 0.18
C LEU A 25 4.68 -5.20 -1.10
N ARG A 26 3.71 -4.93 -1.98
CA ARG A 26 3.92 -4.14 -3.20
C ARG A 26 3.27 -2.79 -3.12
N CYS A 27 4.01 -1.73 -3.44
CA CYS A 27 3.50 -0.36 -3.34
C CYS A 27 3.74 0.43 -4.62
N TRP A 28 2.89 1.42 -4.86
CA TRP A 28 3.19 2.44 -5.87
C TRP A 28 4.36 3.30 -5.40
N ARG A 29 5.31 3.55 -6.30
CA ARG A 29 6.52 4.34 -6.11
C ARG A 29 6.64 5.36 -7.23
N CYS A 30 6.31 6.60 -6.93
CA CYS A 30 6.34 7.70 -7.88
C CYS A 30 6.36 9.05 -7.14
N SER A 31 6.66 10.12 -7.86
CA SER A 31 6.53 11.50 -7.39
C SER A 31 5.98 12.37 -8.51
N SER A 32 5.00 13.22 -8.23
CA SER A 32 4.35 14.04 -9.28
C SER A 32 5.24 15.14 -9.87
N ASP A 33 6.33 15.49 -9.19
CA ASP A 33 7.34 16.42 -9.68
C ASP A 33 8.39 15.75 -10.60
N ALA A 34 8.35 14.42 -10.75
CA ALA A 34 9.22 13.70 -11.69
C ALA A 34 8.63 13.73 -13.11
N SER A 35 9.45 14.12 -14.10
CA SER A 35 9.03 14.29 -15.50
C SER A 35 8.47 13.02 -16.15
N THR A 36 8.84 11.84 -15.67
CA THR A 36 8.39 10.54 -16.17
C THR A 36 7.19 9.96 -15.41
N ALA A 37 6.69 10.67 -14.39
CA ALA A 37 5.71 10.16 -13.43
C ALA A 37 4.48 11.06 -13.28
N ALA A 38 4.03 11.72 -14.34
CA ALA A 38 2.80 12.53 -14.34
C ALA A 38 1.55 11.76 -13.87
N PHE A 39 1.51 10.43 -14.01
CA PHE A 39 0.44 9.59 -13.45
C PHE A 39 0.40 9.57 -11.91
N CYS A 40 1.39 10.16 -11.24
CA CYS A 40 1.49 10.22 -9.79
C CYS A 40 0.67 11.35 -9.17
N ASP A 41 -0.02 12.18 -9.95
CA ASP A 41 -0.92 13.19 -9.40
C ASP A 41 -2.10 12.57 -8.63
N ASP A 42 -2.85 13.43 -7.95
CA ASP A 42 -4.17 13.10 -7.41
C ASP A 42 -5.24 13.81 -8.28
N PRO A 43 -6.27 13.11 -8.77
CA PRO A 43 -6.60 11.71 -8.48
C PRO A 43 -5.64 10.70 -9.16
N PHE A 44 -5.30 9.64 -8.43
CA PHE A 44 -4.52 8.54 -8.98
C PHE A 44 -5.40 7.59 -9.78
N SER A 45 -5.00 7.34 -11.02
CA SER A 45 -5.71 6.43 -11.93
C SER A 45 -4.75 5.37 -12.42
N GLN A 46 -5.06 4.10 -12.17
CA GLN A 46 -4.20 2.98 -12.57
C GLN A 46 -4.34 2.63 -14.06
N ASP A 47 -5.45 3.03 -14.68
CA ASP A 47 -5.81 2.80 -16.08
C ASP A 47 -4.96 3.62 -17.06
N ILE A 48 -4.49 4.81 -16.66
CA ILE A 48 -3.62 5.64 -17.49
C ILE A 48 -2.15 5.20 -17.44
N ILE A 49 -1.80 4.25 -16.56
CA ILE A 49 -0.43 3.78 -16.36
C ILE A 49 -0.11 2.69 -17.37
N THR A 50 0.85 2.96 -18.26
CA THR A 50 1.34 1.98 -19.23
C THR A 50 2.04 0.80 -18.52
N GLU A 51 2.11 -0.36 -19.18
CA GLU A 51 2.83 -1.53 -18.62
C GLU A 51 4.30 -1.22 -18.30
N GLN A 52 4.95 -0.39 -19.11
CA GLN A 52 6.31 0.06 -18.81
C GLN A 52 6.35 0.87 -17.53
N GLN A 53 5.43 1.83 -17.35
CA GLN A 53 5.30 2.61 -16.12
C GLN A 53 5.02 1.75 -14.90
N ARG A 54 4.08 0.80 -15.02
CA ARG A 54 3.74 -0.12 -13.94
C ARG A 54 4.95 -0.93 -13.48
N ARG A 55 5.78 -1.44 -14.39
CA ARG A 55 6.96 -2.24 -14.04
C ARG A 55 7.97 -1.53 -13.14
N TRP A 56 8.14 -0.21 -13.29
CA TRP A 56 9.11 0.54 -12.46
C TRP A 56 8.49 1.29 -11.29
N SER A 57 7.16 1.49 -11.32
CA SER A 57 6.41 2.23 -10.30
C SER A 57 5.58 1.34 -9.38
N PHE A 58 5.38 0.06 -9.66
CA PHE A 58 4.74 -0.88 -8.73
C PHE A 58 5.76 -1.90 -8.27
N VAL A 59 6.30 -1.68 -7.06
CA VAL A 59 7.56 -2.31 -6.62
C VAL A 59 7.40 -3.08 -5.32
N ASP A 60 8.19 -4.14 -5.16
CA ASP A 60 8.30 -4.94 -3.93
C ASP A 60 9.05 -4.16 -2.83
N CYS A 61 8.49 -4.12 -1.62
CA CYS A 61 9.06 -3.48 -0.44
C CYS A 61 9.88 -4.46 0.42
N SER A 62 10.69 -5.31 -0.22
CA SER A 62 11.45 -6.39 0.44
C SER A 62 12.66 -5.90 1.25
N TYR A 63 13.19 -4.70 0.96
CA TYR A 63 14.44 -4.22 1.55
C TYR A 63 14.26 -2.85 2.22
N PRO A 64 14.42 -2.74 3.55
CA PRO A 64 14.48 -1.43 4.19
C PRO A 64 15.65 -0.62 3.64
N PRO A 65 15.50 0.71 3.43
CA PRO A 65 16.60 1.57 3.07
C PRO A 65 17.55 1.60 4.27
N GLY A 66 18.65 0.85 4.23
CA GLY A 66 19.61 0.89 5.34
C GLY A 66 20.49 -0.31 5.61
N THR A 67 20.42 -1.42 4.86
CA THR A 67 21.45 -2.47 4.98
C THR A 67 22.84 -2.03 4.50
N GLY A 68 23.02 -0.76 4.11
CA GLY A 68 24.34 -0.17 3.80
C GLY A 68 24.61 1.25 4.35
N SER A 69 23.70 1.91 5.08
CA SER A 69 23.91 3.35 5.38
C SER A 69 23.15 3.98 6.57
N TYR A 70 22.52 3.22 7.46
CA TYR A 70 22.06 3.75 8.75
C TYR A 70 22.96 3.28 9.90
N PRO A 71 23.44 4.17 10.79
CA PRO A 71 24.31 3.80 11.90
C PRO A 71 23.56 2.94 12.91
N PHE A 72 23.98 1.67 13.01
CA PHE A 72 24.08 0.72 14.14
C PHE A 72 23.24 0.90 15.45
N ASN A 73 22.13 1.64 15.48
CA ASN A 73 21.37 1.83 16.72
C ASN A 73 19.84 1.81 16.54
N GLN A 74 19.36 1.16 15.48
CA GLN A 74 17.93 0.89 15.27
C GLN A 74 17.59 -0.61 15.43
N GLN A 75 18.52 -1.42 15.92
CA GLN A 75 18.32 -2.84 16.22
C GLN A 75 17.29 -3.12 17.34
N LEU A 76 16.65 -2.10 17.91
CA LEU A 76 15.70 -2.23 19.03
C LEU A 76 14.22 -2.05 18.64
N ALA A 77 13.89 -1.51 17.46
CA ALA A 77 12.51 -1.34 17.02
C ALA A 77 12.08 -2.47 16.07
N GLN A 78 11.01 -3.19 16.41
CA GLN A 78 10.33 -4.07 15.46
C GLN A 78 9.71 -3.18 14.38
N THR A 79 10.22 -3.25 13.15
CA THR A 79 9.71 -2.45 12.03
C THR A 79 8.92 -3.31 11.05
N ARG A 80 7.95 -2.70 10.36
CA ARG A 80 7.19 -3.33 9.28
C ARG A 80 7.26 -2.49 8.01
N ALA A 81 7.22 -3.16 6.85
CA ALA A 81 7.05 -2.49 5.57
C ALA A 81 5.61 -1.97 5.43
N VAL A 82 5.46 -0.76 4.89
CA VAL A 82 4.18 -0.11 4.59
C VAL A 82 4.24 0.61 3.26
N CYS A 83 3.10 0.74 2.59
CA CYS A 83 2.94 1.69 1.51
C CYS A 83 2.64 3.06 2.11
N LYS A 84 3.36 4.09 1.68
CA LYS A 84 3.18 5.46 2.12
C LYS A 84 2.65 6.32 0.98
N LYS A 85 1.73 7.23 1.29
CA LYS A 85 1.29 8.33 0.42
C LYS A 85 1.49 9.65 1.16
N MET A 86 2.07 10.64 0.49
CA MET A 86 2.28 11.98 1.03
C MET A 86 1.82 13.05 0.04
N LYS A 87 1.23 14.12 0.57
CA LYS A 87 1.02 15.39 -0.12
C LYS A 87 1.84 16.45 0.59
N GLN A 88 2.74 17.09 -0.12
CA GLN A 88 3.60 18.14 0.41
C GLN A 88 3.49 19.39 -0.45
N ILE A 89 3.62 20.56 0.16
CA ILE A 89 3.90 21.81 -0.53
C ILE A 89 5.41 22.03 -0.46
N ILE A 90 6.09 22.03 -1.60
CA ILE A 90 7.53 22.23 -1.73
C ILE A 90 7.73 23.47 -2.62
N ASN A 91 8.31 24.54 -2.07
CA ASN A 91 8.47 25.82 -2.79
C ASN A 91 7.15 26.27 -3.47
N ASP A 92 6.05 26.29 -2.71
CA ASP A 92 4.70 26.65 -3.17
C ASP A 92 4.07 25.74 -4.23
N ARG A 93 4.68 24.58 -4.50
CA ARG A 93 4.12 23.56 -5.42
C ARG A 93 3.64 22.35 -4.67
N VAL A 94 2.46 21.86 -5.03
CA VAL A 94 1.94 20.59 -4.51
C VAL A 94 2.71 19.44 -5.17
N VAL A 95 3.30 18.58 -4.34
CA VAL A 95 3.98 17.36 -4.75
C VAL A 95 3.31 16.17 -4.06
N ILE A 96 2.86 15.21 -4.86
CA ILE A 96 2.33 13.94 -4.39
C ILE A 96 3.41 12.89 -4.53
N SER A 97 3.77 12.22 -3.44
CA SER A 97 4.73 11.13 -3.45
C SER A 97 4.14 9.85 -2.88
N ARG A 98 4.51 8.74 -3.52
CA ARG A 98 4.15 7.38 -3.13
C ARG A 98 5.43 6.57 -3.00
N SER A 99 5.57 5.77 -1.94
CA SER A 99 6.77 4.97 -1.74
C SER A 99 6.54 3.79 -0.80
N CYS A 100 7.47 2.83 -0.81
CA CYS A 100 7.68 1.93 0.32
C CYS A 100 8.27 2.74 1.50
N ALA A 101 7.81 2.45 2.71
CA ALA A 101 8.39 2.96 3.94
C ALA A 101 8.45 1.85 4.99
N TRP A 102 9.21 2.11 6.05
CA TRP A 102 9.33 1.24 7.22
C TRP A 102 9.03 2.07 8.45
N GLU A 103 8.12 1.58 9.27
CA GLU A 103 7.68 2.21 10.50
C GLU A 103 7.74 1.18 11.63
N ASP A 104 7.77 1.67 12.88
CA ASP A 104 7.59 0.81 14.05
C ASP A 104 6.25 0.08 13.93
N VAL A 105 6.20 -1.20 14.32
CA VAL A 105 4.94 -1.97 14.28
C VAL A 105 3.82 -1.37 15.13
N ASN A 106 4.17 -0.56 16.13
CA ASN A 106 3.26 0.17 17.00
C ASN A 106 3.11 1.64 16.60
N ALA A 107 3.62 2.04 15.43
CA ALA A 107 3.46 3.40 14.93
C ALA A 107 1.97 3.76 14.85
N GLN A 108 1.63 4.94 15.37
CA GLN A 108 0.27 5.46 15.28
C GLN A 108 -0.06 5.77 13.81
N PRO A 109 -1.32 5.55 13.36
CA PRO A 109 -1.74 5.94 12.02
C PRO A 109 -1.38 7.41 11.73
N ASN A 110 -0.93 7.68 10.51
CA ASN A 110 -0.57 9.01 10.02
C ASN A 110 0.57 9.71 10.80
N SER A 111 1.30 8.99 11.66
CA SER A 111 2.45 9.54 12.41
C SER A 111 3.53 10.14 11.50
N CYS A 112 3.59 9.70 10.24
CA CYS A 112 4.50 10.22 9.22
C CYS A 112 4.26 11.68 8.82
N ILE A 113 3.12 12.29 9.21
CA ILE A 113 2.89 13.74 9.03
C ILE A 113 3.84 14.59 9.88
N ASN A 114 4.31 14.04 11.01
CA ASN A 114 5.16 14.73 11.98
C ASN A 114 6.65 14.64 11.64
N ALA A 115 7.01 14.14 10.45
CA ALA A 115 8.40 14.10 10.03
C ALA A 115 8.99 15.51 9.99
N GLN A 116 10.18 15.69 10.57
CA GLN A 116 10.89 16.95 10.49
C GLN A 116 11.31 17.20 9.04
N THR A 117 10.72 18.22 8.42
CA THR A 117 11.08 18.67 7.07
C THR A 117 11.64 20.09 7.13
N PRO A 118 12.49 20.48 6.16
CA PRO A 118 12.91 21.88 6.01
C PRO A 118 11.72 22.84 5.93
N SER A 119 11.93 24.12 6.29
CA SER A 119 10.87 25.14 6.35
C SER A 119 10.14 25.41 5.04
N TYR A 120 10.79 25.13 3.90
CA TYR A 120 10.19 25.26 2.56
C TYR A 120 9.33 24.04 2.15
N ILE A 121 9.21 23.03 3.03
CA ILE A 121 8.41 21.83 2.84
C ILE A 121 7.34 21.78 3.92
N LYS A 122 6.07 21.81 3.51
CA LYS A 122 4.91 21.61 4.38
C LYS A 122 4.18 20.33 4.01
N THR A 123 4.14 19.35 4.90
CA THR A 123 3.34 18.13 4.70
C THR A 123 1.87 18.40 5.03
N GLU A 124 0.99 18.28 4.04
CA GLU A 124 -0.46 18.46 4.23
C GLU A 124 -1.18 17.15 4.52
N PHE A 125 -0.65 16.04 4.01
CA PHE A 125 -1.23 14.71 4.18
C PHE A 125 -0.12 13.67 4.22
N CYS A 126 -0.26 12.70 5.13
CA CYS A 126 0.59 11.52 5.16
C CYS A 126 -0.20 10.34 5.72
N GLU A 127 -0.24 9.25 4.97
CA GLU A 127 -0.90 8.01 5.39
C GLU A 127 -0.04 6.80 5.01
N THR A 128 -0.08 5.79 5.86
CA THR A 128 0.56 4.49 5.64
C THR A 128 -0.47 3.36 5.68
N CYS A 129 -0.25 2.33 4.87
CA CYS A 129 -1.15 1.19 4.76
C CYS A 129 -0.36 -0.10 4.42
N THR A 130 -0.96 -1.26 4.68
CA THR A 130 -0.25 -2.56 4.72
C THR A 130 -0.74 -3.57 3.69
N THR A 131 -1.50 -3.14 2.69
CA THR A 131 -2.00 -4.00 1.60
C THR A 131 -1.43 -3.57 0.26
N ASP A 132 -1.29 -4.50 -0.68
CA ASP A 132 -0.69 -4.23 -1.98
C ASP A 132 -1.42 -3.08 -2.71
N GLY A 133 -0.64 -2.09 -3.16
CA GLY A 133 -1.12 -0.96 -3.94
C GLY A 133 -2.06 0.00 -3.22
N CYS A 134 -2.21 -0.12 -1.90
CA CYS A 134 -3.16 0.69 -1.12
C CYS A 134 -2.86 2.20 -1.17
N ASN A 135 -1.59 2.59 -1.36
CA ASN A 135 -1.21 3.99 -1.55
C ASN A 135 -1.60 4.57 -2.92
N GLY A 136 -2.19 3.76 -3.80
CA GLY A 136 -2.80 4.17 -5.06
C GLY A 136 -4.33 4.20 -5.04
N ALA A 137 -5.00 3.94 -3.90
CA ALA A 137 -6.46 3.83 -3.89
C ALA A 137 -7.13 5.15 -4.32
N SER A 138 -8.02 5.05 -5.31
CA SER A 138 -8.97 6.10 -5.67
C SER A 138 -10.10 6.14 -4.64
N GLN A 139 -10.57 7.34 -4.32
CA GLN A 139 -11.50 7.60 -3.21
C GLN A 139 -12.91 6.99 -3.38
N TYR A 140 -13.18 6.28 -4.48
CA TYR A 140 -14.54 5.92 -4.90
C TYR A 140 -14.90 4.44 -4.74
N GLY A 141 -13.93 3.53 -4.60
CA GLY A 141 -14.20 2.08 -4.54
C GLY A 141 -15.12 1.66 -3.38
N PRO A 142 -14.78 1.99 -2.12
CA PRO A 142 -15.62 1.67 -0.96
C PRO A 142 -16.98 2.38 -0.99
N ALA A 143 -17.03 3.63 -1.46
CA ALA A 143 -18.27 4.39 -1.56
C ALA A 143 -19.23 3.77 -2.59
N ALA A 144 -18.72 3.36 -3.76
CA ALA A 144 -19.51 2.68 -4.79
C ALA A 144 -20.06 1.33 -4.29
N LEU A 145 -19.25 0.56 -3.54
CA LEU A 145 -19.70 -0.69 -2.94
C LEU A 145 -20.84 -0.46 -1.93
N MET A 146 -20.74 0.57 -1.10
CA MET A 146 -21.80 0.91 -0.13
C MET A 146 -23.10 1.36 -0.81
N VAL A 147 -23.00 2.11 -1.91
CA VAL A 147 -24.18 2.48 -2.72
C VAL A 147 -24.82 1.25 -3.36
N LEU A 148 -24.02 0.31 -3.88
CA LEU A 148 -24.53 -0.94 -4.45
C LEU A 148 -25.19 -1.83 -3.40
N LEU A 149 -24.57 -1.97 -2.22
CA LEU A 149 -25.12 -2.76 -1.11
C LEU A 149 -26.45 -2.19 -0.61
N THR A 150 -26.54 -0.88 -0.42
CA THR A 150 -27.79 -0.22 0.00
C THR A 150 -28.89 -0.36 -1.05
N ALA A 151 -28.57 -0.27 -2.35
CA ALA A 151 -29.51 -0.52 -3.43
C ALA A 151 -30.01 -1.98 -3.46
N LEU A 152 -29.13 -2.94 -3.17
CA LEU A 152 -29.46 -4.37 -3.16
C LEU A 152 -30.35 -4.72 -1.95
N VAL A 153 -30.03 -4.18 -0.76
CA VAL A 153 -30.88 -4.30 0.44
C VAL A 153 -32.26 -3.66 0.21
N ALA A 154 -32.32 -2.46 -0.38
CA ALA A 154 -33.59 -1.81 -0.69
C ALA A 154 -34.44 -2.64 -1.67
N LYS A 155 -33.83 -3.30 -2.65
CA LYS A 155 -34.53 -4.22 -3.56
C LYS A 155 -35.05 -5.48 -2.86
N LEU A 156 -34.28 -6.05 -1.92
CA LEU A 156 -34.70 -7.22 -1.15
C LEU A 156 -35.82 -6.92 -0.15
N LEU A 157 -35.84 -5.71 0.42
CA LEU A 157 -36.89 -5.25 1.35
C LEU A 157 -38.15 -4.71 0.64
N ALA A 158 -38.08 -4.43 -0.66
CA ALA A 158 -39.22 -4.02 -1.47
C ALA A 158 -40.03 -5.21 -2.04
N TRP A 159 -39.70 -6.43 -1.63
CA TRP A 159 -40.44 -7.68 -1.90
C TRP A 159 -41.09 -8.20 -0.62
#